data_AF-A0A3D2QQV9-F1
#
_entry.id   AF-A0A3D2QQV9-F1
#
_cell.length_a   1.000
_cell.length_b   1.000
_cell.length_c   1.000
_cell.angle_alpha   90.00
_cell.angle_beta   90.00
_cell.angle_gamma   90.00
#
_symmetry.space_group_name_H-M   'P 1'
#
loop_
_entity.id
_entity.type
_entity.pdbx_description
1 polymer ?
#
loop_
_entity_poly.entity_id
_entity_poly.type
_entity_poly.pdbx_seq_one_letter_code
_entity_poly.pdbx_strand_id
1 'polypeptide(L)'
;MIDVRVHSSRHLETKITYPISEHTSYDRDVNYYIFTPAQLHVSAGFISDEAMLRKFQAHARYSSPEITLDELLDKGNRTSPLVLLESYTQQRVERSGDVADTIFMHELQTLSNSFRHESGIILSECRELAKENKLDELRGLLQDWYKETGYAMERFRALLKMMRVHYPTGNRMVTAFEWADEAISLVVESTSLEMYLSLEPLFGELQESAYNLLRHSRAELGYRREQKYESVVSKGNRYSTEAVAYRSGVLKKWTQSVLYLTPVHSKAPQRVAGVLAGTAAAIAMTFATLAAIFAETFFLKNSMQWALLVILAYVFKDRIKEGLRALFSRVVPRLLADQISSFISPRTGKRLSRTKVVIHIKKASDMPPEIQD
;
A
#
# COMPACT_ATOMS: atom_id res chain seq x y z
N MET A 1 -1.48 -9.12 14.60
CA MET A 1 -0.77 -10.29 14.04
C MET A 1 0.34 -9.81 13.11
N ILE A 2 1.54 -10.38 13.20
CA ILE A 2 2.67 -10.10 12.28
C ILE A 2 2.83 -11.32 11.38
N ASP A 3 2.91 -11.10 10.07
CA ASP A 3 2.95 -12.15 9.06
C ASP A 3 4.12 -11.87 8.11
N VAL A 4 5.09 -12.78 8.07
CA VAL A 4 6.33 -12.64 7.29
C VAL A 4 6.28 -13.61 6.12
N ARG A 5 6.47 -13.10 4.90
CA ARG A 5 6.37 -13.90 3.68
C ARG A 5 7.47 -13.55 2.68
N VAL A 6 7.86 -14.55 1.89
CA VAL A 6 8.69 -14.33 0.69
C VAL A 6 7.78 -13.80 -0.40
N HIS A 7 7.85 -12.51 -0.69
CA HIS A 7 7.04 -11.88 -1.74
C HIS A 7 7.57 -12.20 -3.13
N SER A 8 8.90 -12.21 -3.29
CA SER A 8 9.58 -12.60 -4.53
C SER A 8 10.98 -13.10 -4.20
N SER A 9 11.70 -13.60 -5.20
CA SER A 9 13.12 -13.98 -5.08
C SER A 9 14.05 -12.86 -4.58
N ARG A 10 13.58 -11.61 -4.53
CA ARG A 10 14.34 -10.42 -4.11
C ARG A 10 13.69 -9.61 -2.99
N HIS A 11 12.52 -9.99 -2.50
CA HIS A 11 11.77 -9.18 -1.53
C HIS A 11 11.18 -10.06 -0.43
N LEU A 12 11.45 -9.67 0.81
CA LEU A 12 10.74 -10.13 1.99
C LEU A 12 9.68 -9.08 2.33
N GLU A 13 8.45 -9.53 2.57
CA GLU A 13 7.36 -8.66 2.98
C GLU A 13 6.91 -9.05 4.38
N THR A 14 6.78 -8.06 5.25
CA THR A 14 6.17 -8.25 6.57
C THR A 14 4.90 -7.42 6.66
N LYS A 15 3.78 -8.10 6.88
CA LYS A 15 2.48 -7.47 7.07
C LYS A 15 2.16 -7.38 8.55
N ILE A 16 1.79 -6.18 9.00
CA ILE A 16 1.31 -5.93 10.36
C ILE A 16 -0.10 -5.38 10.24
N THR A 17 -1.07 -6.11 10.80
CA THR A 17 -2.44 -5.60 10.93
C THR A 17 -2.57 -4.87 12.26
N TYR A 18 -2.94 -3.60 12.18
CA TYR A 18 -3.23 -2.76 13.34
C TYR A 18 -4.75 -2.67 13.50
N PRO A 19 -5.31 -3.05 14.66
CA PRO A 19 -6.71 -2.74 14.95
C PRO A 19 -6.86 -1.22 15.06
N ILE A 20 -7.97 -0.68 14.55
CA ILE A 20 -8.33 0.71 14.83
C ILE A 20 -8.77 0.74 16.29
N SER A 21 -7.95 1.31 17.16
CA SER A 21 -8.29 1.43 18.58
C SER A 21 -9.44 2.43 18.77
N GLU A 22 -10.31 2.20 19.74
CA GLU A 22 -11.26 3.21 20.22
C GLU A 22 -10.55 4.44 20.83
N HIS A 23 -9.26 4.28 21.18
CA HIS A 23 -8.40 5.36 21.65
C HIS A 23 -7.93 6.30 20.53
N THR A 24 -7.64 7.55 20.88
CA THR A 24 -7.20 8.61 19.97
C THR A 24 -5.84 8.37 19.30
N SER A 25 -5.00 7.49 19.85
CA SER A 25 -3.67 7.15 19.31
C SER A 25 -3.20 5.77 19.76
N TYR A 26 -2.49 5.05 18.89
CA TYR A 26 -1.88 3.76 19.16
C TYR A 26 -0.43 3.74 18.66
N ASP A 27 0.51 3.43 19.56
CA ASP A 27 1.93 3.33 19.27
C ASP A 27 2.43 1.90 19.53
N ARG A 28 3.28 1.39 18.64
CA ARG A 28 3.87 0.05 18.76
C ARG A 28 5.26 0.00 18.18
N ASP A 29 6.20 -0.52 18.96
CA ASP A 29 7.56 -0.81 18.51
C ASP A 29 7.65 -2.26 18.02
N VAL A 30 8.29 -2.44 16.87
CA VAL A 30 8.51 -3.76 16.26
C VAL A 30 9.98 -3.86 15.88
N ASN A 31 10.68 -4.81 16.51
CA ASN A 31 12.08 -5.07 16.26
C ASN A 31 12.21 -6.30 15.35
N TYR A 32 12.93 -6.14 14.24
CA TYR A 32 13.27 -7.23 13.33
C TYR A 32 14.77 -7.53 13.43
N TYR A 33 15.08 -8.81 13.61
CA TYR A 33 16.45 -9.32 13.62
C TYR A 33 16.61 -10.24 12.42
N ILE A 34 17.43 -9.84 11.46
CA ILE A 34 17.70 -10.59 10.24
C ILE A 34 19.13 -11.08 10.30
N PHE A 35 19.30 -12.39 10.45
CA PHE A 35 20.61 -13.04 10.45
C PHE A 35 20.96 -13.49 9.04
N THR A 36 22.13 -13.09 8.56
CA THR A 36 22.64 -13.48 7.25
C THR A 36 23.85 -14.40 7.40
N PRO A 37 23.93 -15.50 6.63
CA PRO A 37 25.14 -16.32 6.58
C PRO A 37 26.38 -15.51 6.23
N ALA A 38 27.51 -15.83 6.84
CA ALA A 38 28.77 -15.10 6.65
C ALA A 38 29.22 -15.06 5.17
N GLN A 39 28.87 -16.07 4.38
CA GLN A 39 29.20 -16.22 2.96
C GLN A 39 28.52 -15.16 2.08
N LEU A 40 27.43 -14.54 2.55
CA LEU A 40 26.74 -13.48 1.80
C LEU A 40 27.44 -12.13 1.92
N HIS A 41 28.48 -12.01 2.75
CA HIS A 41 29.26 -10.80 2.98
C HIS A 41 28.42 -9.55 3.32
N VAL A 42 27.24 -9.75 3.91
CA VAL A 42 26.39 -8.67 4.43
C VAL A 42 26.98 -8.24 5.77
N SER A 43 27.73 -7.13 5.76
CA SER A 43 28.34 -6.56 6.96
C SER A 43 28.41 -5.04 6.86
N ALA A 44 28.53 -4.36 8.01
CA ALA A 44 28.63 -2.89 8.08
C ALA A 44 29.84 -2.33 7.30
N GLY A 45 30.85 -3.15 7.00
CA GLY A 45 32.00 -2.77 6.17
C GLY A 45 31.72 -2.81 4.66
N PHE A 46 30.73 -3.59 4.23
CA PHE A 46 30.37 -3.76 2.81
C PHE A 46 29.09 -3.00 2.41
N ILE A 47 28.11 -2.95 3.31
CA ILE A 47 26.85 -2.27 3.09
C ILE A 47 26.64 -1.30 4.24
N SER A 48 26.43 -0.02 3.93
CA SER A 48 26.11 0.97 4.96
C SER A 48 24.66 0.86 5.41
N ASP A 49 24.39 1.28 6.65
CA ASP A 49 23.02 1.39 7.19
C ASP A 49 22.12 2.20 6.25
N GLU A 50 22.63 3.29 5.66
CA GLU A 50 21.91 4.12 4.69
C GLU A 50 21.57 3.36 3.39
N ALA A 51 22.48 2.51 2.90
CA ALA A 51 22.24 1.70 1.71
C ALA A 51 21.18 0.62 1.97
N MET A 52 21.14 0.04 3.17
CA MET A 52 20.07 -0.87 3.58
C MET A 52 18.74 -0.13 3.75
N LEU A 53 18.76 1.04 4.38
CA LEU A 53 17.57 1.86 4.59
C LEU A 53 16.90 2.26 3.27
N ARG A 54 17.67 2.57 2.22
CA ARG A 54 17.12 2.84 0.87
C ARG A 54 16.41 1.64 0.25
N LYS A 55 16.71 0.42 0.68
CA LYS A 55 16.04 -0.81 0.25
C LYS A 55 14.80 -1.11 1.10
N PHE A 56 14.65 -0.48 2.25
CA PHE A 56 13.48 -0.62 3.10
C PHE A 56 12.31 0.20 2.53
N GLN A 57 11.18 -0.46 2.33
CA GLN A 57 9.95 0.17 1.86
C GLN A 57 8.84 -0.07 2.87
N ALA A 58 8.20 1.01 3.31
CA ALA A 58 7.03 0.95 4.18
C ALA A 58 5.80 1.44 3.42
N HIS A 59 4.79 0.58 3.36
CA HIS A 59 3.49 0.91 2.81
C HIS A 59 2.45 0.77 3.92
N ALA A 60 1.48 1.68 3.93
CA ALA A 60 0.30 1.57 4.77
C ALA A 60 -0.92 1.58 3.87
N ARG A 61 -1.91 0.77 4.22
CA ARG A 61 -3.20 0.72 3.54
C ARG A 61 -4.30 0.39 4.53
N TYR A 62 -5.51 0.82 4.23
CA TYR A 62 -6.70 0.28 4.89
C TYR A 62 -6.86 -1.20 4.55
N SER A 63 -7.49 -1.95 5.45
CA SER A 63 -8.07 -3.25 5.09
C SER A 63 -9.13 -3.05 4.00
N SER A 64 -9.39 -4.10 3.22
CA SER A 64 -10.54 -4.08 2.32
C SER A 64 -11.81 -3.83 3.14
N PRO A 65 -12.82 -3.14 2.58
CA PRO A 65 -14.10 -2.97 3.25
C PRO A 65 -14.73 -4.33 3.55
N GLU A 66 -15.13 -4.54 4.80
CA GLU A 66 -15.92 -5.68 5.27
C GLU A 66 -17.39 -5.26 5.13
N ILE A 67 -17.93 -5.36 3.91
CA ILE A 67 -19.33 -5.04 3.57
C ILE A 67 -19.88 -6.23 2.78
N THR A 68 -20.94 -6.84 3.28
CA THR A 68 -21.57 -8.00 2.65
C THR A 68 -22.40 -7.62 1.43
N LEU A 69 -22.76 -8.60 0.59
CA LEU A 69 -23.58 -8.33 -0.60
C LEU A 69 -24.98 -7.80 -0.23
N ASP A 70 -25.60 -8.31 0.82
CA ASP A 70 -26.89 -7.82 1.32
C ASP A 70 -26.79 -6.39 1.85
N GLU A 71 -25.73 -6.04 2.57
CA GLU A 71 -25.46 -4.66 3.03
C GLU A 71 -25.22 -3.70 1.85
N LEU A 72 -24.55 -4.16 0.78
CA LEU A 72 -24.40 -3.38 -0.45
C LEU A 72 -25.76 -3.12 -1.11
N LEU A 73 -26.65 -4.10 -1.05
CA LEU A 73 -27.98 -4.06 -1.68
C LEU A 73 -29.02 -3.30 -0.85
N ASP A 74 -28.84 -3.17 0.46
CA ASP A 74 -29.78 -2.45 1.32
C ASP A 74 -29.87 -0.96 0.94
N LYS A 75 -31.04 -0.53 0.46
CA LYS A 75 -31.33 0.88 0.11
C LYS A 75 -31.39 1.79 1.35
N GLY A 76 -31.61 1.23 2.54
CA GLY A 76 -31.56 1.96 3.81
C GLY A 76 -30.12 2.27 4.24
N ASN A 77 -29.15 1.49 3.78
CA ASN A 77 -27.75 1.65 4.11
C ASN A 77 -27.11 2.83 3.36
N ARG A 78 -27.11 4.00 4.01
CA ARG A 78 -26.49 5.23 3.46
C ARG A 78 -24.97 5.18 3.35
N THR A 79 -24.33 4.16 3.92
CA THR A 79 -22.88 3.93 3.79
C THR A 79 -22.52 2.92 2.70
N SER A 80 -23.52 2.24 2.11
CA SER A 80 -23.29 1.34 0.97
C SER A 80 -22.69 2.11 -0.21
N PRO A 81 -21.51 1.70 -0.73
CA PRO A 81 -20.95 2.28 -1.94
C PRO A 81 -21.91 2.26 -3.13
N LEU A 82 -22.76 1.23 -3.26
CA LEU A 82 -23.74 1.15 -4.34
C LEU A 82 -24.83 2.22 -4.19
N VAL A 83 -25.39 2.39 -2.99
CA VAL A 83 -26.41 3.43 -2.70
C VAL A 83 -25.83 4.84 -2.85
N LEU A 84 -24.58 5.04 -2.41
CA LEU A 84 -23.88 6.31 -2.61
C LEU A 84 -23.70 6.60 -4.11
N LEU A 85 -23.26 5.63 -4.91
CA LEU A 85 -23.11 5.77 -6.35
C LEU A 85 -24.45 6.03 -7.07
N GLU A 86 -25.55 5.44 -6.62
CA GLU A 86 -26.90 5.76 -7.10
C GLU A 86 -27.20 7.25 -6.88
N SER A 87 -26.97 7.74 -5.66
CA SER A 87 -27.22 9.15 -5.31
C SER A 87 -26.32 10.12 -6.09
N TYR A 88 -25.03 9.79 -6.25
CA TYR A 88 -24.08 10.63 -6.99
C TYR A 88 -24.37 10.65 -8.49
N THR A 89 -24.81 9.51 -9.04
CA THR A 89 -25.23 9.42 -10.45
C THR A 89 -26.45 10.30 -10.68
N GLN A 90 -27.45 10.25 -9.79
CA GLN A 90 -28.64 11.08 -9.89
C GLN A 90 -28.31 12.57 -9.83
N GLN A 91 -27.50 12.99 -8.84
CA GLN A 91 -27.09 14.40 -8.70
C GLN A 91 -26.39 14.94 -9.95
N ARG A 92 -25.55 14.12 -10.58
CA ARG A 92 -24.84 14.49 -11.82
C ARG A 92 -25.78 14.58 -13.01
N VAL A 93 -26.68 13.61 -13.17
CA VAL A 93 -27.63 13.58 -14.30
C VAL A 93 -28.61 14.74 -14.22
N GLU A 94 -29.12 15.05 -13.03
CA GLU A 94 -30.06 16.15 -12.76
C GLU A 94 -29.40 17.52 -12.69
N ARG A 95 -28.06 17.59 -12.66
CA ARG A 95 -27.28 18.81 -12.37
C ARG A 95 -27.67 19.46 -11.03
N SER A 96 -28.15 18.67 -10.09
CA SER A 96 -28.61 19.09 -8.76
C SER A 96 -27.50 19.13 -7.71
N GLY A 97 -26.30 18.65 -8.04
CA GLY A 97 -25.12 18.72 -7.18
C GLY A 97 -23.80 18.51 -7.93
N ASP A 98 -22.70 19.00 -7.35
CA ASP A 98 -21.33 18.84 -7.87
C ASP A 98 -20.52 17.90 -6.97
N VAL A 99 -20.75 16.60 -7.13
CA VAL A 99 -19.93 15.58 -6.47
C VAL A 99 -18.58 15.55 -7.17
N ALA A 100 -17.50 15.86 -6.45
CA ALA A 100 -16.15 15.85 -7.03
C ALA A 100 -15.80 14.49 -7.68
N ASP A 101 -15.17 14.54 -8.87
CA ASP A 101 -14.72 13.35 -9.62
C ASP A 101 -13.90 12.37 -8.77
N THR A 102 -13.05 12.89 -7.88
CA THR A 102 -12.21 12.06 -6.99
C THR A 102 -13.03 11.27 -6.00
N ILE A 103 -14.06 11.87 -5.40
CA ILE A 103 -14.97 11.19 -4.46
C ILE A 103 -15.73 10.10 -5.22
N PHE A 104 -16.25 10.42 -6.40
CA PHE A 104 -16.97 9.47 -7.23
C PHE A 104 -16.09 8.25 -7.59
N MET A 105 -14.87 8.50 -8.09
CA MET A 105 -13.93 7.43 -8.44
C MET A 105 -13.53 6.58 -7.23
N HIS A 106 -13.32 7.20 -6.06
CA HIS A 106 -13.02 6.45 -4.84
C HIS A 106 -14.16 5.50 -4.49
N GLU A 107 -15.42 5.88 -4.70
CA GLU A 107 -16.57 5.06 -4.34
C GLU A 107 -16.78 3.90 -5.32
N LEU A 108 -16.47 4.10 -6.61
CA LEU A 108 -16.35 3.00 -7.57
C LEU A 108 -15.27 1.99 -7.14
N GLN A 109 -14.12 2.49 -6.71
CA GLN A 109 -13.02 1.64 -6.23
C GLN A 109 -13.41 0.91 -4.92
N THR A 110 -14.10 1.58 -3.99
CA THR A 110 -14.63 0.97 -2.76
C THR A 110 -15.61 -0.15 -3.10
N LEU A 111 -16.56 0.08 -4.01
CA LEU A 111 -17.50 -0.93 -4.47
C LEU A 111 -16.77 -2.16 -5.03
N SER A 112 -15.82 -1.97 -5.95
CA SER A 112 -15.06 -3.08 -6.53
C SER A 112 -14.23 -3.85 -5.48
N ASN A 113 -13.70 -3.18 -4.45
CA ASN A 113 -12.99 -3.88 -3.37
C ASN A 113 -13.94 -4.60 -2.42
N SER A 114 -15.16 -4.10 -2.20
CA SER A 114 -16.19 -4.74 -1.40
C SER A 114 -16.61 -6.06 -2.05
N PHE A 115 -16.93 -6.03 -3.35
CA PHE A 115 -17.17 -7.25 -4.15
C PHE A 115 -16.01 -8.23 -4.02
N ARG A 116 -14.76 -7.79 -4.23
CA ARG A 116 -13.59 -8.68 -4.14
C ARG A 116 -13.44 -9.32 -2.76
N HIS A 117 -13.64 -8.55 -1.70
CA HIS A 117 -13.48 -9.05 -0.34
C HIS A 117 -14.55 -10.09 -0.04
N GLU A 118 -15.81 -9.74 -0.27
CA GLU A 118 -16.96 -10.59 0.02
C GLU A 118 -16.95 -11.88 -0.81
N SER A 119 -16.62 -11.78 -2.09
CA SER A 119 -16.44 -12.95 -2.97
C SER A 119 -15.38 -13.93 -2.43
N GLY A 120 -14.35 -13.41 -1.77
CA GLY A 120 -13.30 -14.23 -1.15
C GLY A 120 -13.76 -14.92 0.12
N ILE A 121 -14.59 -14.25 0.93
CA ILE A 121 -15.21 -14.83 2.13
C ILE A 121 -16.18 -15.95 1.73
N ILE A 122 -17.12 -15.65 0.83
CA ILE A 122 -18.13 -16.60 0.33
C ILE A 122 -17.46 -17.82 -0.32
N LEU A 123 -16.39 -17.62 -1.09
CA LEU A 123 -15.63 -18.74 -1.66
C LEU A 123 -14.96 -19.61 -0.58
N SER A 124 -14.42 -19.00 0.48
CA SER A 124 -13.83 -19.74 1.60
C SER A 124 -14.89 -20.57 2.30
N GLU A 125 -16.04 -19.96 2.60
CA GLU A 125 -17.18 -20.63 3.24
C GLU A 125 -17.74 -21.74 2.35
N CYS A 126 -17.88 -21.51 1.04
CA CYS A 126 -18.28 -22.54 0.07
C CYS A 126 -17.35 -23.77 0.13
N ARG A 127 -16.03 -23.56 0.20
CA ARG A 127 -15.04 -24.66 0.30
C ARG A 127 -15.15 -25.40 1.62
N GLU A 128 -15.38 -24.69 2.72
CA GLU A 128 -15.55 -25.30 4.04
C GLU A 128 -16.84 -26.13 4.10
N LEU A 129 -17.97 -25.57 3.68
CA LEU A 129 -19.25 -26.27 3.64
C LEU A 129 -19.23 -27.48 2.69
N ALA A 130 -18.57 -27.37 1.53
CA ALA A 130 -18.39 -28.49 0.61
C ALA A 130 -17.54 -29.61 1.23
N LYS A 131 -16.47 -29.25 1.95
CA LYS A 131 -15.62 -30.22 2.67
C LYS A 131 -16.36 -30.90 3.82
N GLU A 132 -17.22 -30.18 4.53
CA GLU A 132 -18.04 -30.69 5.63
C GLU A 132 -19.32 -31.41 5.16
N ASN A 133 -19.60 -31.41 3.85
CA ASN A 133 -20.78 -32.00 3.23
C ASN A 133 -22.11 -31.45 3.78
N LYS A 134 -22.14 -30.15 4.13
CA LYS A 134 -23.32 -29.43 4.63
C LYS A 134 -24.18 -28.94 3.45
N LEU A 135 -24.90 -29.88 2.82
CA LEU A 135 -25.58 -29.66 1.54
C LEU A 135 -26.64 -28.55 1.56
N ASP A 136 -27.44 -28.44 2.62
CA ASP A 136 -28.52 -27.45 2.69
C ASP A 136 -27.99 -26.01 2.86
N GLU A 137 -27.03 -25.82 3.78
CA GLU A 137 -26.34 -24.53 3.98
C GLU A 137 -25.60 -24.11 2.70
N LEU A 138 -24.89 -25.05 2.08
CA LEU A 138 -24.18 -24.81 0.83
C LEU A 138 -25.15 -24.43 -0.30
N ARG A 139 -26.30 -25.10 -0.42
CA ARG A 139 -27.32 -24.77 -1.43
C ARG A 139 -27.84 -23.34 -1.22
N GLY A 140 -28.13 -22.96 0.03
CA GLY A 140 -28.55 -21.61 0.39
C GLY A 140 -27.52 -20.57 -0.02
N LEU A 141 -26.26 -20.73 0.43
CA LEU A 141 -25.15 -19.83 0.11
C LEU A 141 -24.97 -19.61 -1.39
N LEU A 142 -25.04 -20.67 -2.20
CA LEU A 142 -24.85 -20.57 -3.65
C LEU A 142 -26.03 -19.88 -4.35
N GLN A 143 -27.26 -20.11 -3.85
CA GLN A 143 -28.45 -19.46 -4.36
C GLN A 143 -28.45 -17.97 -4.04
N ASP A 144 -28.08 -17.61 -2.81
CA ASP A 144 -27.99 -16.22 -2.36
C ASP A 144 -26.89 -15.49 -3.13
N TRP A 145 -25.69 -16.07 -3.23
CA TRP A 145 -24.60 -15.53 -4.06
C TRP A 145 -25.08 -15.22 -5.49
N TYR A 146 -25.72 -16.19 -6.17
CA TYR A 146 -26.18 -16.03 -7.54
C TYR A 146 -27.19 -14.89 -7.69
N LYS A 147 -28.15 -14.80 -6.75
CA LYS A 147 -29.22 -13.80 -6.76
C LYS A 147 -28.68 -12.41 -6.45
N GLU A 148 -27.88 -12.28 -5.40
CA GLU A 148 -27.39 -11.01 -4.90
C GLU A 148 -26.38 -10.38 -5.85
N THR A 149 -25.41 -11.15 -6.36
CA THR A 149 -24.48 -10.65 -7.38
C THR A 149 -25.21 -10.24 -8.66
N GLY A 150 -26.17 -11.04 -9.14
CA GLY A 150 -26.99 -10.71 -10.29
C GLY A 150 -27.72 -9.38 -10.11
N TYR A 151 -28.37 -9.18 -8.96
CA TYR A 151 -29.11 -7.95 -8.66
C TYR A 151 -28.20 -6.74 -8.46
N ALA A 152 -27.07 -6.90 -7.79
CA ALA A 152 -26.10 -5.83 -7.56
C ALA A 152 -25.48 -5.34 -8.88
N MET A 153 -25.15 -6.28 -9.79
CA MET A 153 -24.61 -5.96 -11.11
C MET A 153 -25.65 -5.33 -12.03
N GLU A 154 -26.91 -5.77 -11.97
CA GLU A 154 -28.01 -5.13 -12.69
C GLU A 154 -28.15 -3.65 -12.29
N ARG A 155 -28.22 -3.37 -10.97
CA ARG A 155 -28.29 -2.02 -10.43
C ARG A 155 -27.09 -1.18 -10.86
N PHE A 156 -25.88 -1.72 -10.68
CA PHE A 156 -24.66 -1.00 -11.03
C PHE A 156 -24.57 -0.68 -12.53
N ARG A 157 -24.93 -1.64 -13.40
CA ARG A 157 -24.93 -1.45 -14.86
C ARG A 157 -26.01 -0.48 -15.34
N ALA A 158 -27.14 -0.38 -14.63
CA ALA A 158 -28.13 0.66 -14.88
C ALA A 158 -27.53 2.06 -14.68
N LEU A 159 -26.71 2.26 -13.64
CA LEU A 159 -25.97 3.51 -13.42
C LEU A 159 -25.02 3.82 -14.57
N LEU A 160 -24.22 2.83 -14.98
CA LEU A 160 -23.31 2.98 -16.12
C LEU A 160 -24.05 3.38 -17.40
N LYS A 161 -25.22 2.78 -17.67
CA LYS A 161 -26.05 3.14 -18.82
C LYS A 161 -26.49 4.61 -18.75
N MET A 162 -26.95 5.10 -17.59
CA MET A 162 -27.32 6.50 -17.41
C MET A 162 -26.13 7.44 -17.64
N MET A 163 -24.96 7.08 -17.11
CA MET A 163 -23.74 7.87 -17.26
C MET A 163 -23.24 7.93 -18.70
N ARG A 164 -23.35 6.83 -19.47
CA ARG A 164 -23.02 6.80 -20.91
C ARG A 164 -23.91 7.69 -21.76
N VAL A 165 -25.18 7.84 -21.38
CA VAL A 165 -26.12 8.74 -22.08
C VAL A 165 -25.79 10.20 -21.76
N HIS A 166 -25.40 10.48 -20.51
CA HIS A 166 -25.16 11.85 -20.05
C HIS A 166 -23.81 12.42 -20.48
N TYR A 167 -22.74 11.62 -20.50
CA TYR A 167 -21.38 12.07 -20.79
C TYR A 167 -20.93 11.73 -22.21
N PRO A 168 -20.09 12.59 -22.84
CA PRO A 168 -19.54 12.31 -24.15
C PRO A 168 -18.60 11.09 -24.14
N THR A 169 -18.45 10.44 -25.29
CA THR A 169 -17.53 9.31 -25.48
C THR A 169 -16.11 9.69 -25.05
N GLY A 170 -15.47 8.82 -24.27
CA GLY A 170 -14.11 9.06 -23.75
C GLY A 170 -14.06 9.91 -22.47
N ASN A 171 -15.21 10.19 -21.85
CA ASN A 171 -15.25 10.84 -20.54
C ASN A 171 -14.61 9.96 -19.45
N ARG A 172 -13.73 10.57 -18.65
CA ARG A 172 -12.98 9.89 -17.57
C ARG A 172 -13.87 9.16 -16.57
N MET A 173 -15.06 9.69 -16.24
CA MET A 173 -15.98 9.05 -15.30
C MET A 173 -16.61 7.79 -15.89
N VAL A 174 -17.00 7.84 -17.17
CA VAL A 174 -17.50 6.66 -17.88
C VAL A 174 -16.40 5.59 -17.94
N THR A 175 -15.16 5.98 -18.26
CA THR A 175 -14.03 5.04 -18.24
C THR A 175 -13.79 4.45 -16.85
N ALA A 176 -13.88 5.25 -15.78
CA ALA A 176 -13.75 4.75 -14.41
C ALA A 176 -14.86 3.75 -14.05
N PHE A 177 -16.10 3.99 -14.50
CA PHE A 177 -17.19 3.03 -14.34
C PHE A 177 -16.92 1.73 -15.10
N GLU A 178 -16.49 1.82 -16.35
CA GLU A 178 -16.18 0.66 -17.19
C GLU A 178 -15.06 -0.18 -16.56
N TRP A 179 -14.06 0.46 -15.96
CA TRP A 179 -13.00 -0.23 -15.23
C TRP A 179 -13.54 -0.91 -13.96
N ALA A 180 -14.44 -0.27 -13.22
CA ALA A 180 -15.08 -0.87 -12.05
C ALA A 180 -15.99 -2.05 -12.43
N ASP A 181 -16.79 -1.92 -13.50
CA ASP A 181 -17.66 -2.97 -14.04
C ASP A 181 -16.86 -4.17 -14.56
N GLU A 182 -15.80 -3.91 -15.34
CA GLU A 182 -14.90 -4.95 -15.82
C GLU A 182 -14.21 -5.67 -14.64
N ALA A 183 -13.77 -4.93 -13.62
CA ALA A 183 -13.14 -5.52 -12.43
C ALA A 183 -14.11 -6.37 -11.61
N ILE A 184 -15.34 -5.91 -11.39
CA ILE A 184 -16.39 -6.65 -10.67
C ILE A 184 -16.78 -7.90 -11.47
N SER A 185 -16.99 -7.78 -12.78
CA SER A 185 -17.30 -8.89 -13.67
C SER A 185 -16.21 -9.98 -13.64
N LEU A 186 -14.93 -9.61 -13.62
CA LEU A 186 -13.83 -10.56 -13.47
C LEU A 186 -13.85 -11.29 -12.12
N VAL A 187 -14.12 -10.56 -11.03
CA VAL A 187 -14.25 -11.15 -9.69
C VAL A 187 -15.39 -12.17 -9.70
N VAL A 188 -16.58 -11.75 -10.13
CA VAL A 188 -17.78 -12.58 -10.12
C VAL A 188 -17.61 -13.83 -11.00
N GLU A 189 -17.09 -13.70 -12.22
CA GLU A 189 -16.81 -14.86 -13.08
C GLU A 189 -15.81 -15.83 -12.43
N SER A 190 -14.70 -15.31 -11.92
CA SER A 190 -13.64 -16.14 -11.33
C SER A 190 -14.13 -16.88 -10.09
N THR A 191 -14.84 -16.19 -9.18
CA THR A 191 -15.44 -16.78 -7.99
C THR A 191 -16.50 -17.81 -8.34
N SER A 192 -17.38 -17.55 -9.33
CA SER A 192 -18.35 -18.55 -9.79
C SER A 192 -17.68 -19.81 -10.35
N LEU A 193 -16.58 -19.67 -11.10
CA LEU A 193 -15.81 -20.83 -11.59
C LEU A 193 -15.12 -21.58 -10.45
N GLU A 194 -14.50 -20.87 -9.51
CA GLU A 194 -13.82 -21.50 -8.37
C GLU A 194 -14.81 -22.22 -7.43
N MET A 195 -15.99 -21.65 -7.21
CA MET A 195 -17.07 -22.33 -6.48
C MET A 195 -17.55 -23.56 -7.26
N TYR A 196 -17.80 -23.44 -8.57
CA TYR A 196 -18.20 -24.58 -9.40
C TYR A 196 -17.20 -25.75 -9.31
N LEU A 197 -15.90 -25.46 -9.39
CA LEU A 197 -14.85 -26.48 -9.25
C LEU A 197 -14.81 -27.08 -7.84
N SER A 198 -15.10 -26.28 -6.81
CA SER A 198 -15.14 -26.75 -5.42
C SER A 198 -16.31 -27.72 -5.16
N LEU A 199 -17.32 -27.74 -6.04
CA LEU A 199 -18.47 -28.65 -5.96
C LEU A 199 -18.25 -29.99 -6.68
N GLU A 200 -17.10 -30.24 -7.31
CA GLU A 200 -16.85 -31.45 -8.11
C GLU A 200 -17.25 -32.77 -7.40
N PRO A 201 -16.95 -32.97 -6.10
CA PRO A 201 -17.35 -34.18 -5.38
C PRO A 201 -18.87 -34.31 -5.13
N LEU A 202 -19.61 -33.20 -5.22
CA LEU A 202 -21.02 -33.04 -4.81
C LEU A 202 -21.95 -32.73 -6.00
N PHE A 203 -21.47 -32.95 -7.24
CA PHE A 203 -22.24 -32.61 -8.44
C PHE A 203 -23.55 -33.40 -8.57
N GLY A 204 -23.63 -34.60 -8.00
CA GLY A 204 -24.86 -35.40 -8.01
C GLY A 204 -25.98 -34.75 -7.19
N GLU A 205 -25.64 -34.16 -6.05
CA GLU A 205 -26.58 -33.54 -5.11
C GLU A 205 -26.88 -32.07 -5.44
N LEU A 206 -25.91 -31.36 -6.02
CA LEU A 206 -25.94 -29.91 -6.26
C LEU A 206 -25.91 -29.52 -7.74
N GLN A 207 -26.44 -30.38 -8.61
CA GLN A 207 -26.40 -30.19 -10.06
C GLN A 207 -26.97 -28.84 -10.53
N GLU A 208 -28.10 -28.41 -9.95
CA GLU A 208 -28.74 -27.13 -10.29
C GLU A 208 -27.87 -25.93 -9.89
N SER A 209 -27.33 -25.93 -8.66
CA SER A 209 -26.42 -24.88 -8.18
C SER A 209 -25.14 -24.82 -9.02
N ALA A 210 -24.55 -25.96 -9.36
CA ALA A 210 -23.39 -26.03 -10.23
C ALA A 210 -23.69 -25.46 -11.63
N TYR A 211 -24.85 -25.78 -12.20
CA TYR A 211 -25.29 -25.22 -13.49
C TYR A 211 -25.49 -23.70 -13.40
N ASN A 212 -26.09 -23.20 -12.33
CA ASN A 212 -26.30 -21.77 -12.12
C ASN A 212 -24.97 -21.00 -12.02
N LEU A 213 -23.96 -21.53 -11.33
CA LEU A 213 -22.62 -20.93 -11.26
C LEU A 213 -21.94 -20.88 -12.63
N LEU A 214 -22.00 -21.98 -13.39
CA LEU A 214 -21.43 -22.02 -14.74
C LEU A 214 -22.16 -21.06 -15.68
N ARG A 215 -23.49 -20.96 -15.57
CA ARG A 215 -24.31 -19.99 -16.30
C ARG A 215 -23.92 -18.56 -15.93
N HIS A 216 -23.72 -18.28 -14.65
CA HIS A 216 -23.32 -16.97 -14.14
C HIS A 216 -21.96 -16.54 -14.69
N SER A 217 -20.96 -17.41 -14.59
CA SER A 217 -19.62 -17.19 -15.17
C SER A 217 -19.69 -16.93 -16.69
N ARG A 218 -20.43 -17.75 -17.45
CA ARG A 218 -20.56 -17.59 -18.90
C ARG A 218 -21.30 -16.31 -19.28
N ALA A 219 -22.31 -15.92 -18.51
CA ALA A 219 -23.03 -14.67 -18.73
C ALA A 219 -22.09 -13.46 -18.58
N GLU A 220 -21.21 -13.47 -17.57
CA GLU A 220 -20.23 -12.41 -17.37
C GLU A 220 -19.17 -12.37 -18.48
N LEU A 221 -18.63 -13.52 -18.89
CA LEU A 221 -17.72 -13.57 -20.03
C LEU A 221 -18.39 -13.09 -21.34
N GLY A 222 -19.66 -13.46 -21.56
CA GLY A 222 -20.47 -13.01 -22.69
C GLY A 222 -20.69 -11.50 -22.66
N TYR A 223 -21.06 -10.96 -21.51
CA TYR A 223 -21.23 -9.53 -21.30
C TYR A 223 -19.94 -8.75 -21.61
N ARG A 224 -18.79 -9.18 -21.08
CA ARG A 224 -17.51 -8.49 -21.35
C ARG A 224 -17.12 -8.54 -22.83
N ARG A 225 -17.52 -9.58 -23.57
CA ARG A 225 -17.38 -9.65 -25.04
C ARG A 225 -18.23 -8.61 -25.74
N GLU A 226 -19.50 -8.50 -25.36
CA GLU A 226 -20.44 -7.53 -25.94
C GLU A 226 -20.00 -6.09 -25.68
N GLN A 227 -19.47 -5.81 -24.47
CA GLN A 227 -18.91 -4.49 -24.12
C GLN A 227 -17.52 -4.23 -24.71
N LYS A 228 -16.91 -5.22 -25.37
CA LYS A 228 -15.55 -5.15 -25.96
C LYS A 228 -14.46 -4.80 -24.94
N TYR A 229 -14.57 -5.34 -23.72
CA TYR A 229 -13.55 -5.15 -22.69
C TYR A 229 -12.24 -5.88 -23.03
N GLU A 230 -11.13 -5.28 -22.60
CA GLU A 230 -9.77 -5.79 -22.85
C GLU A 230 -9.47 -7.10 -22.11
N SER A 231 -10.24 -7.41 -21.06
CA SER A 231 -10.15 -8.66 -20.29
C SER A 231 -10.68 -9.90 -21.01
N VAL A 232 -11.02 -9.82 -22.31
CA VAL A 232 -11.44 -10.99 -23.10
C VAL A 232 -10.39 -11.39 -24.14
N VAL A 233 -10.05 -12.67 -24.16
CA VAL A 233 -9.21 -13.30 -25.18
C VAL A 233 -9.84 -13.20 -26.57
N SER A 234 -9.14 -12.58 -27.51
CA SER A 234 -9.44 -12.66 -28.94
C SER A 234 -8.91 -13.99 -29.51
N LYS A 235 -9.79 -14.79 -30.14
CA LYS A 235 -9.53 -16.16 -30.63
C LYS A 235 -8.33 -16.34 -31.58
N GLY A 236 -7.70 -15.26 -32.05
CA GLY A 236 -6.62 -15.29 -33.04
C GLY A 236 -5.22 -14.90 -32.54
N ASN A 237 -5.03 -14.55 -31.26
CA ASN A 237 -3.74 -14.01 -30.79
C ASN A 237 -3.15 -14.84 -29.64
N ARG A 238 -1.95 -15.39 -29.85
CA ARG A 238 -1.18 -16.15 -28.83
C ARG A 238 -0.76 -15.28 -27.63
N TYR A 239 -0.69 -13.96 -27.81
CA TYR A 239 -0.43 -12.96 -26.76
C TYR A 239 -1.70 -12.57 -25.96
N SER A 240 -2.86 -13.16 -26.27
CA SER A 240 -4.13 -12.80 -25.63
C SER A 240 -4.21 -13.15 -24.14
N THR A 241 -3.63 -14.28 -23.71
CA THR A 241 -3.65 -14.68 -22.30
C THR A 241 -2.81 -13.75 -21.43
N GLU A 242 -1.63 -13.37 -21.89
CA GLU A 242 -0.77 -12.38 -21.21
C GLU A 242 -1.44 -11.01 -21.14
N ALA A 243 -2.11 -10.59 -22.21
CA ALA A 243 -2.87 -9.34 -22.25
C ALA A 243 -4.01 -9.32 -21.23
N VAL A 244 -4.76 -10.42 -21.09
CA VAL A 244 -5.80 -10.56 -20.08
C VAL A 244 -5.21 -10.53 -18.67
N ALA A 245 -4.12 -11.24 -18.42
CA ALA A 245 -3.43 -11.22 -17.13
C ALA A 245 -2.92 -9.80 -16.78
N TYR A 246 -2.36 -9.10 -17.77
CA TYR A 246 -1.94 -7.71 -17.63
C TYR A 246 -3.12 -6.80 -17.30
N ARG A 247 -4.23 -6.89 -18.05
CA ARG A 247 -5.45 -6.10 -17.83
C ARG A 247 -6.02 -6.32 -16.44
N SER A 248 -6.16 -7.58 -16.02
CA SER A 248 -6.59 -7.93 -14.66
C SER A 248 -5.65 -7.33 -13.60
N GLY A 249 -4.35 -7.32 -13.85
CA GLY A 249 -3.36 -6.66 -13.00
C GLY A 249 -3.53 -5.14 -12.92
N VAL A 250 -3.81 -4.48 -14.05
CA VAL A 250 -4.08 -3.03 -14.11
C VAL A 250 -5.35 -2.67 -13.34
N LEU A 251 -6.44 -3.40 -13.60
CA LEU A 251 -7.72 -3.21 -12.90
C LEU A 251 -7.55 -3.42 -11.40
N LYS A 252 -6.84 -4.48 -10.98
CA LYS A 252 -6.55 -4.74 -9.57
C LYS A 252 -5.80 -3.59 -8.90
N LYS A 253 -4.75 -3.06 -9.54
CA LYS A 253 -3.99 -1.91 -9.02
C LYS A 253 -4.86 -0.67 -8.93
N TRP A 254 -5.69 -0.42 -9.94
CA TRP A 254 -6.61 0.72 -9.95
C TRP A 254 -7.65 0.61 -8.83
N THR A 255 -8.34 -0.53 -8.69
CA THR A 255 -9.34 -0.68 -7.61
C THR A 255 -8.68 -0.56 -6.24
N GLN A 256 -7.52 -1.17 -6.01
CA GLN A 256 -6.88 -1.15 -4.69
C GLN A 256 -6.25 0.21 -4.34
N SER A 257 -6.03 1.10 -5.31
CA SER A 257 -5.36 2.37 -5.07
C SER A 257 -6.02 3.23 -3.99
N VAL A 258 -7.35 3.16 -3.84
CA VAL A 258 -8.12 3.87 -2.79
C VAL A 258 -7.74 3.42 -1.37
N LEU A 259 -7.27 2.18 -1.22
CA LEU A 259 -6.92 1.61 0.07
C LEU A 259 -5.52 2.06 0.51
N TYR A 260 -4.62 2.36 -0.43
CA TYR A 260 -3.24 2.72 -0.11
C TYR A 260 -3.12 4.15 0.40
N LEU A 261 -2.44 4.32 1.52
CA LEU A 261 -2.10 5.62 2.06
C LEU A 261 -0.88 6.18 1.35
N THR A 262 -0.88 7.49 1.12
CA THR A 262 0.26 8.17 0.48
C THR A 262 1.39 8.37 1.50
N PRO A 263 2.59 7.78 1.28
CA PRO A 263 3.72 8.03 2.16
C PRO A 263 4.31 9.40 1.90
N VAL A 264 4.54 10.16 2.96
CA VAL A 264 5.26 11.45 2.94
C VAL A 264 6.48 11.34 3.85
N HIS A 265 7.65 11.33 3.24
CA HIS A 265 8.91 11.32 3.97
C HIS A 265 9.19 12.67 4.61
N SER A 266 9.49 12.66 5.90
CA SER A 266 9.87 13.86 6.63
C SER A 266 11.32 14.22 6.35
N LYS A 267 11.56 15.51 6.09
CA LYS A 267 12.91 16.09 5.99
C LYS A 267 13.53 16.43 7.37
N ALA A 268 12.85 16.11 8.47
CA ALA A 268 13.28 16.47 9.81
C ALA A 268 14.66 15.89 10.19
N PRO A 269 14.97 14.59 9.94
CA PRO A 269 16.29 14.04 10.23
C PRO A 269 17.41 14.79 9.49
N GLN A 270 17.22 15.11 8.21
CA GLN A 270 18.20 15.85 7.41
C GLN A 270 18.39 17.29 7.93
N ARG A 271 17.31 17.96 8.35
CA ARG A 271 17.40 19.31 8.92
C ARG A 271 18.18 19.30 10.23
N VAL A 272 17.92 18.35 11.13
CA VAL A 272 18.66 18.26 12.40
C VAL A 272 20.12 17.93 12.15
N ALA A 273 20.43 17.01 11.23
CA ALA A 273 21.81 16.72 10.84
C ALA A 273 22.52 17.97 10.27
N GLY A 274 21.81 18.80 9.49
CA GLY A 274 22.31 20.08 8.99
C GLY A 274 22.62 21.09 10.10
N VAL A 275 21.74 21.22 11.09
CA VAL A 275 21.96 22.10 12.26
C VAL A 275 23.19 21.65 13.04
N LEU A 276 23.30 20.35 13.34
CA LEU A 276 24.45 19.79 14.05
C LEU A 276 25.76 19.97 13.29
N ALA A 277 25.74 19.78 11.96
CA ALA A 277 26.89 20.04 11.12
C ALA A 277 27.27 21.54 11.11
N GLY A 278 26.28 22.43 11.14
CA GLY A 278 26.47 23.87 11.32
C GLY A 278 27.11 24.20 12.67
N THR A 279 26.63 23.60 13.77
CA THR A 279 27.22 23.75 15.11
C THR A 279 28.67 23.25 15.15
N ALA A 280 28.96 22.11 14.54
CA ALA A 280 30.33 21.59 14.41
C ALA A 280 31.24 22.58 13.65
N ALA A 281 30.74 23.16 12.56
CA ALA A 281 31.47 24.16 11.80
C ALA A 281 31.70 25.46 12.59
N ALA A 282 30.71 25.90 13.38
CA ALA A 282 30.82 27.07 14.24
C ALA A 282 31.90 26.88 15.32
N ILE A 283 31.88 25.74 16.04
CA ILE A 283 32.89 25.41 17.06
C ILE A 283 34.30 25.38 16.44
N ALA A 284 34.44 24.73 15.29
CA ALA A 284 35.69 24.69 14.56
C ALA A 284 36.17 26.09 14.13
N MET A 285 35.28 26.95 13.63
CA MET A 285 35.61 28.34 13.29
C MET A 285 36.03 29.17 14.52
N THR A 286 35.36 28.99 15.65
CA THR A 286 35.74 29.64 16.92
C THR A 286 37.15 29.23 17.34
N PHE A 287 37.50 27.94 17.21
CA PHE A 287 38.87 27.49 17.48
C PHE A 287 39.90 28.16 16.57
N ALA A 288 39.67 28.17 15.25
CA ALA A 288 40.61 28.78 14.30
C ALA A 288 40.78 30.30 14.51
N THR A 289 39.69 30.99 14.82
CA THR A 289 39.72 32.44 15.09
C THR A 289 40.47 32.74 16.38
N LEU A 290 40.25 31.98 17.45
CA LEU A 290 41.02 32.12 18.69
C LEU A 290 42.51 31.83 18.49
N ALA A 291 42.85 30.82 17.70
CA ALA A 291 44.24 30.50 17.37
C ALA A 291 44.90 31.60 16.52
N ALA A 292 44.17 32.22 15.59
CA ALA A 292 44.66 33.34 14.80
C ALA A 292 44.91 34.59 15.68
N ILE A 293 43.98 34.90 16.58
CA ILE A 293 44.13 35.98 17.57
C ILE A 293 45.36 35.72 18.44
N PHE A 294 45.51 34.48 18.95
CA PHE A 294 46.67 34.08 19.73
C PHE A 294 47.98 34.27 18.94
N ALA A 295 48.03 33.85 17.67
CA ALA A 295 49.20 34.04 16.82
C ALA A 295 49.56 35.52 16.64
N GLU A 296 48.56 36.40 16.46
CA GLU A 296 48.78 37.84 16.34
C GLU A 296 49.28 38.49 17.65
N THR A 297 48.94 37.92 18.82
CA THR A 297 49.43 38.44 20.12
C THR A 297 50.88 38.07 20.42
N PHE A 298 51.36 36.91 19.96
CA PHE A 298 52.71 36.41 20.28
C PHE A 298 53.73 36.61 19.16
N PHE A 299 53.30 36.69 17.90
CA PHE A 299 54.19 36.82 16.75
C PHE A 299 53.88 38.08 15.94
N LEU A 300 54.94 38.67 15.37
CA LEU A 300 54.79 39.76 14.41
C LEU A 300 53.94 39.28 13.23
N LYS A 301 52.91 40.07 12.90
CA LYS A 301 52.06 39.83 11.74
C LYS A 301 52.90 39.70 10.48
N ASN A 302 52.57 38.73 9.62
CA ASN A 302 53.31 38.37 8.40
C ASN A 302 54.72 37.75 8.63
N SER A 303 55.09 37.41 9.86
CA SER A 303 56.27 36.57 10.08
C SER A 303 56.02 35.12 9.63
N MET A 304 57.10 34.40 9.31
CA MET A 304 57.02 32.99 8.95
C MET A 304 56.37 32.15 10.07
N GLN A 305 56.70 32.46 11.33
CA GLN A 305 56.17 31.78 12.52
C GLN A 305 54.66 32.00 12.67
N TRP A 306 54.19 33.23 12.46
CA TRP A 306 52.75 33.56 12.44
C TRP A 306 52.01 32.78 11.35
N ALA A 307 52.53 32.79 10.12
CA ALA A 307 51.90 32.12 8.98
C ALA A 307 51.79 30.60 9.20
N LEU A 308 52.86 30.00 9.73
CA LEU A 308 52.91 28.56 10.01
C LEU A 308 51.85 28.16 11.07
N LEU A 309 51.70 28.95 12.13
CA LEU A 309 50.70 28.70 13.18
C LEU A 309 49.27 28.82 12.62
N VAL A 310 48.97 29.85 11.82
CA VAL A 310 47.65 30.02 11.19
C VAL A 310 47.30 28.87 10.25
N ILE A 311 48.25 28.42 9.43
CA ILE A 311 48.06 27.26 8.53
C ILE A 311 47.78 25.99 9.36
N LEU A 312 48.57 25.74 10.40
CA LEU A 312 48.35 24.59 11.28
C LEU A 312 46.97 24.67 11.94
N ALA A 313 46.58 25.82 12.50
CA ALA A 313 45.27 26.03 13.10
C ALA A 313 44.13 25.75 12.11
N TYR A 314 44.31 26.12 10.84
CA TYR A 314 43.33 25.84 9.79
C TYR A 314 43.18 24.34 9.51
N VAL A 315 44.29 23.59 9.43
CA VAL A 315 44.25 22.12 9.27
C VAL A 315 43.62 21.46 10.50
N PHE A 316 43.98 21.90 11.71
CA PHE A 316 43.40 21.39 12.96
C PHE A 316 41.90 21.66 13.07
N LYS A 317 41.44 22.85 12.66
CA LYS A 317 40.02 23.19 12.55
C LYS A 317 39.25 22.15 11.73
N ASP A 318 39.79 21.75 10.57
CA ASP A 318 39.11 20.77 9.72
C ASP A 318 39.02 19.39 10.39
N ARG A 319 40.07 18.97 11.10
CA ARG A 319 40.06 17.73 11.91
C ARG A 319 39.04 17.81 13.06
N ILE A 320 38.96 18.95 13.75
CA ILE A 320 37.98 19.20 14.83
C ILE A 320 36.56 19.15 14.26
N LYS A 321 36.29 19.81 13.13
CA LYS A 321 34.99 19.81 12.45
C LYS A 321 34.56 18.40 12.07
N GLU A 322 35.44 17.62 11.45
CA GLU A 322 35.15 16.23 11.07
C GLU A 322 34.89 15.36 12.30
N GLY A 323 35.71 15.49 13.36
CA GLY A 323 35.55 14.77 14.62
C GLY A 323 34.21 15.08 15.31
N LEU A 324 33.84 16.36 15.39
CA LEU A 324 32.55 16.79 15.96
C LEU A 324 31.38 16.33 15.11
N ARG A 325 31.49 16.38 13.77
CA ARG A 325 30.46 15.87 12.87
C ARG A 325 30.24 14.38 13.08
N ALA A 326 31.32 13.61 13.21
CA ALA A 326 31.27 12.17 13.49
C ALA A 326 30.72 11.86 14.90
N LEU A 327 31.05 12.67 15.91
CA LEU A 327 30.51 12.54 17.25
C LEU A 327 29.00 12.80 17.28
N PHE A 328 28.56 13.92 16.70
CA PHE A 328 27.15 14.26 16.61
C PHE A 328 26.37 13.21 15.80
N SER A 329 26.93 12.73 14.69
CA SER A 329 26.30 11.66 13.92
C SER A 329 26.30 10.31 14.64
N ARG A 330 27.05 10.10 15.72
CA ARG A 330 27.01 8.88 16.55
C ARG A 330 26.09 9.01 17.76
N VAL A 331 25.96 10.20 18.32
CA VAL A 331 25.13 10.48 19.52
C VAL A 331 23.65 10.69 19.14
N VAL A 332 23.38 11.33 18.01
CA VAL A 332 22.02 11.70 17.59
C VAL A 332 21.18 10.57 16.95
N PRO A 333 21.72 9.51 16.30
CA PRO A 333 20.91 8.40 15.80
C PRO A 333 20.13 7.67 16.90
N ARG A 334 20.63 7.69 18.15
CA ARG A 334 19.89 7.11 19.29
C ARG A 334 18.63 7.92 19.66
N LEU A 335 18.49 9.15 19.18
CA LEU A 335 17.38 10.05 19.45
C LEU A 335 16.52 10.36 18.22
N LEU A 336 17.02 10.10 17.00
CA LEU A 336 16.32 10.35 15.74
C LEU A 336 16.22 9.07 14.92
N ALA A 337 14.99 8.71 14.55
CA ALA A 337 14.78 7.65 13.57
C ALA A 337 15.42 8.00 12.23
N ASP A 338 16.09 7.02 11.61
CA ASP A 338 16.81 7.19 10.34
C ASP A 338 15.86 7.60 9.21
N GLN A 339 14.65 7.04 9.21
CA GLN A 339 13.57 7.44 8.32
C GLN A 339 12.29 7.68 9.10
N ILE A 340 11.64 8.82 8.81
CA ILE A 340 10.33 9.14 9.35
C ILE A 340 9.39 9.33 8.16
N SER A 341 8.34 8.51 8.11
CA SER A 341 7.30 8.59 7.10
C SER A 341 5.97 8.86 7.77
N SER A 342 5.18 9.78 7.22
CA SER A 342 3.79 9.99 7.60
C SER A 342 2.89 9.46 6.49
N PHE A 343 1.80 8.80 6.85
CA PHE A 343 0.85 8.26 5.88
C PHE A 343 -0.41 9.12 5.86
N ILE A 344 -0.78 9.57 4.66
CA ILE A 344 -1.90 10.48 4.43
C ILE A 344 -3.03 9.71 3.75
N SER A 345 -4.25 9.94 4.22
CA SER A 345 -5.47 9.42 3.60
C SER A 345 -5.69 10.10 2.24
N PRO A 346 -5.79 9.36 1.12
CA PRO A 346 -6.07 9.95 -0.18
C PRO A 346 -7.46 10.59 -0.25
N ARG A 347 -8.42 10.09 0.56
CA ARG A 347 -9.80 10.61 0.61
C ARG A 347 -9.93 11.91 1.39
N THR A 348 -9.28 12.02 2.54
CA THR A 348 -9.48 13.17 3.46
C THR A 348 -8.30 14.14 3.50
N GLY A 349 -7.15 13.77 2.96
CA GLY A 349 -5.90 14.53 3.08
C GLY A 349 -5.35 14.58 4.51
N LYS A 350 -5.98 13.89 5.48
CA LYS A 350 -5.53 13.87 6.87
C LYS A 350 -4.38 12.88 7.05
N ARG A 351 -3.43 13.24 7.91
CA ARG A 351 -2.37 12.33 8.37
C ARG A 351 -2.99 11.33 9.34
N LEU A 352 -2.82 10.04 9.07
CA LEU A 352 -3.40 8.96 9.86
C LEU A 352 -2.37 8.25 10.74
N SER A 353 -1.17 8.04 10.21
CA SER A 353 -0.13 7.34 10.95
C SER A 353 1.25 7.91 10.66
N ARG A 354 2.18 7.59 11.55
CA ARG A 354 3.59 7.95 11.44
C ARG A 354 4.41 6.71 11.75
N THR A 355 5.38 6.43 10.90
CA THR A 355 6.35 5.37 11.10
C THR A 355 7.73 5.97 11.27
N LYS A 356 8.46 5.42 12.24
CA LYS A 356 9.85 5.70 12.52
C LYS A 356 10.62 4.41 12.30
N VAL A 357 11.61 4.45 11.43
CA VAL A 357 12.43 3.29 11.07
C VAL A 357 13.85 3.57 11.50
N VAL A 358 14.44 2.59 12.18
CA VAL A 358 15.84 2.57 12.56
C VAL A 358 16.44 1.27 12.04
N ILE A 359 17.57 1.35 11.33
CA ILE A 359 18.24 0.17 10.78
C ILE A 359 19.72 0.24 11.15
N HIS A 360 20.21 -0.84 11.75
CA HIS A 360 21.62 -0.99 12.09
C HIS A 360 22.12 -2.36 11.68
N ILE A 361 23.24 -2.39 10.96
CA ILE A 361 23.99 -3.62 10.72
C ILE A 361 25.02 -3.78 11.85
N LYS A 362 24.83 -4.78 12.70
CA LYS A 362 25.70 -5.09 13.84
C LYS A 362 26.19 -6.52 13.78
N LYS A 363 27.24 -6.83 14.54
CA LYS A 363 27.67 -8.21 14.72
C LYS A 363 26.63 -8.95 15.56
N ALA A 364 26.44 -10.24 15.29
CA ALA A 364 25.51 -11.07 16.06
C ALA A 364 25.84 -11.07 17.57
N SER A 365 27.13 -11.02 17.92
CA SER A 365 27.62 -10.90 19.30
C SER A 365 27.12 -9.65 20.05
N ASP A 366 26.70 -8.61 19.33
CA ASP A 366 26.28 -7.34 19.91
C ASP A 366 24.75 -7.30 20.15
N MET A 367 24.03 -8.38 19.82
CA MET A 367 22.57 -8.50 20.04
C MET A 367 22.24 -8.94 21.47
N PRO A 368 21.02 -8.69 21.97
CA PRO A 368 20.59 -9.25 23.25
C PRO A 368 20.72 -10.78 23.29
N PRO A 369 21.13 -11.40 24.41
CA PRO A 369 21.37 -12.85 24.49
C PRO A 369 20.17 -13.69 24.04
N GLU A 370 18.96 -13.20 24.32
CA GLU A 370 17.67 -13.80 23.96
C GLU A 370 17.46 -14.00 22.44
N ILE A 371 18.28 -13.38 21.60
CA ILE A 371 18.16 -13.35 20.14
C ILE A 371 19.43 -13.89 19.48
N GLN A 372 20.44 -14.29 20.25
CA GLN A 372 21.71 -14.81 19.72
C GLN A 372 21.67 -16.29 19.33
N ASP A 373 20.62 -17.01 19.75
CA ASP A 373 20.46 -18.47 19.54
C ASP A 373 19.96 -18.85 18.14
#